data_AF-A0A961D6Z4-F1
#
_entry.id   AF-A0A961D6Z4-F1
#
_cell.length_a   1.000
_cell.length_b   1.000
_cell.length_c   1.000
_cell.angle_alpha   90.00
_cell.angle_beta   90.00
_cell.angle_gamma   90.00
#
_symmetry.space_group_name_H-M   'P 1'
#
loop_
_entity.id
_entity.type
_entity.pdbx_description
1 polymer ?
#
loop_
_entity_poly.entity_id
_entity_poly.type
_entity_poly.pdbx_seq_one_letter_code
_entity_poly.pdbx_strand_id
1 'polypeptide(L)'
;YACGPERMLGELEALAERHGASLHLERFTGVEAQREGDRAFEIELGRTGGTITVPADRTALEVLNEHGFEIRHSCCEGNCGSCETRVLAGDIEHRDVLLTKAQRAKNDRMMVCVSRAAGKRITLDL
;
A
#
# COMPACT_ATOMS: atom_id res chain seq x y z
N TYR A 1 19.55 9.55 4.84
CA TYR A 1 18.27 10.28 4.78
C TYR A 1 18.30 11.20 3.58
N ALA A 2 17.28 11.17 2.73
CA ALA A 2 17.15 12.08 1.61
C ALA A 2 15.68 12.37 1.28
N CYS A 3 15.43 13.59 0.79
CA CYS A 3 14.14 14.05 0.31
C CYS A 3 14.40 15.00 -0.88
N GLY A 4 13.58 14.91 -1.93
CA GLY A 4 13.82 15.64 -3.17
C GLY A 4 13.01 15.10 -4.36
N PRO A 5 13.33 15.54 -5.58
CA PRO A 5 12.65 15.09 -6.80
C PRO A 5 12.79 13.57 -7.02
N GLU A 6 11.76 12.92 -7.58
CA GLU A 6 11.73 11.45 -7.75
C GLU A 6 12.96 10.90 -8.49
N ARG A 7 13.46 11.63 -9.50
CA ARG A 7 14.68 11.23 -10.22
C ARG A 7 15.90 11.12 -9.29
N MET A 8 16.09 12.10 -8.41
CA MET A 8 17.20 12.09 -7.44
C MET A 8 17.04 10.94 -6.44
N LEU A 9 15.82 10.72 -5.94
CA LEU A 9 15.55 9.66 -4.97
C LEU A 9 15.75 8.26 -5.56
N GLY A 10 15.32 8.05 -6.82
CA GLY A 10 15.54 6.80 -7.53
C GLY A 10 17.03 6.50 -7.78
N GLU A 11 17.84 7.52 -8.09
CA GLU A 11 19.30 7.36 -8.22
C GLU A 11 19.97 7.00 -6.88
N LEU A 12 19.55 7.63 -5.79
CA LEU A 12 20.03 7.31 -4.43
C LEU A 12 19.64 5.90 -3.99
N GLU A 13 18.42 5.45 -4.27
CA GLU A 13 17.96 4.10 -3.96
C GLU A 13 18.80 3.04 -4.68
N ALA A 14 19.05 3.23 -5.98
CA ALA A 14 19.91 2.34 -6.76
C ALA A 14 21.36 2.30 -6.25
N LEU A 15 21.91 3.44 -5.81
CA LEU A 15 23.23 3.49 -5.16
C LEU A 15 23.25 2.74 -3.83
N ALA A 16 22.22 2.95 -3.00
CA ALA A 16 22.13 2.30 -1.70
C ALA A 16 22.02 0.78 -1.83
N GLU A 17 21.20 0.28 -2.76
CA GLU A 17 21.12 -1.15 -3.09
C GLU A 17 22.49 -1.70 -3.52
N ARG A 18 23.19 -1.02 -4.45
CA ARG A 18 24.51 -1.45 -4.94
C ARG A 18 25.58 -1.56 -3.85
N HIS A 19 25.51 -0.69 -2.84
CA HIS A 19 26.53 -0.61 -1.78
C HIS A 19 26.07 -1.22 -0.45
N GLY A 20 24.87 -1.81 -0.39
CA GLY A 20 24.30 -2.35 0.85
C GLY A 20 24.10 -1.29 1.95
N ALA A 21 23.92 -0.03 1.55
CA ALA A 21 23.78 1.08 2.48
C ALA A 21 22.33 1.22 2.96
N SER A 22 22.15 1.61 4.23
CA SER A 22 20.82 1.98 4.73
C SER A 22 20.42 3.37 4.25
N LEU A 23 19.30 3.45 3.53
CA LEU A 23 18.75 4.69 3.01
C LEU A 23 17.30 4.85 3.49
N HIS A 24 17.01 6.01 4.05
CA HIS A 24 15.66 6.45 4.37
C HIS A 24 15.27 7.57 3.40
N LEU A 25 14.13 7.42 2.74
CA LEU A 25 13.61 8.34 1.73
C LEU A 25 12.25 8.89 2.17
N GLU A 26 12.05 10.17 1.92
CA GLU A 26 10.75 10.83 2.03
C GLU A 26 10.37 11.41 0.67
N ARG A 27 9.14 11.17 0.22
CA ARG A 27 8.60 11.61 -1.07
C ARG A 27 7.45 12.58 -0.85
N PHE A 28 7.55 13.77 -1.45
CA PHE A 28 6.48 14.79 -1.36
C PHE A 28 5.32 14.53 -2.32
N THR A 29 5.58 13.88 -3.44
CA THR A 29 4.55 13.58 -4.44
C THR A 29 3.97 12.20 -4.16
N GLY A 30 2.64 12.12 -4.04
CA GLY A 30 1.92 10.87 -3.98
C GLY A 30 1.84 10.18 -5.33
N VAL A 31 1.10 9.08 -5.38
CA VAL A 31 0.83 8.34 -6.62
C VAL A 31 -0.49 8.81 -7.19
N GLU A 32 -0.51 9.15 -8.48
CA GLU A 32 -1.79 9.34 -9.18
C GLU A 32 -2.55 8.01 -9.18
N ALA A 33 -3.82 8.04 -8.76
CA ALA A 33 -4.64 6.85 -8.70
C ALA A 33 -4.91 6.29 -10.10
N GLN A 34 -4.08 5.36 -10.55
CA GLN A 34 -4.32 4.59 -11.76
C GLN A 34 -5.40 3.54 -11.45
N ARG A 35 -6.59 3.73 -12.03
CA ARG A 35 -7.75 2.83 -11.88
C ARG A 35 -8.00 1.97 -13.12
N GLU A 36 -7.28 2.23 -14.21
CA GLU A 36 -7.42 1.47 -15.45
C GLU A 36 -6.97 0.02 -15.22
N GLY A 37 -7.86 -0.93 -15.53
CA GLY A 37 -7.60 -2.35 -15.32
C GLY A 37 -7.87 -2.87 -13.91
N ASP A 38 -8.32 -2.02 -12.99
CA ASP A 38 -8.70 -2.45 -11.64
C ASP A 38 -9.80 -3.51 -11.71
N ARG A 39 -9.67 -4.50 -10.83
CA ARG A 39 -10.66 -5.57 -10.65
C ARG A 39 -11.17 -5.55 -9.23
N ALA A 40 -12.42 -5.97 -9.07
CA ALA A 40 -12.96 -6.21 -7.75
C ALA A 40 -12.18 -7.34 -7.07
N PHE A 41 -12.01 -7.21 -5.76
CA PHE A 41 -11.39 -8.23 -4.91
C PHE A 41 -12.07 -8.26 -3.56
N GLU A 42 -11.79 -9.31 -2.80
CA GLU A 42 -12.33 -9.54 -1.47
C GLU A 42 -11.29 -9.28 -0.38
N ILE A 43 -11.72 -8.64 0.70
CA ILE A 43 -10.97 -8.52 1.94
C ILE A 43 -11.59 -9.47 2.96
N GLU A 44 -10.82 -10.45 3.41
CA GLU A 44 -11.17 -11.28 4.55
C GLU A 44 -10.66 -10.62 5.84
N LEU A 45 -11.54 -10.54 6.85
CA LEU A 45 -11.26 -9.89 8.13
C LEU A 45 -10.69 -10.93 9.10
N GLY A 46 -9.37 -10.92 9.29
CA GLY A 46 -8.67 -11.97 10.03
C GLY A 46 -8.99 -12.04 11.52
N ARG A 47 -9.48 -10.97 12.14
CA ARG A 47 -9.82 -10.93 13.58
C ARG A 47 -11.31 -11.05 13.83
N THR A 48 -12.10 -10.33 13.05
CA THR A 48 -13.56 -10.25 13.23
C THR A 48 -14.33 -11.28 12.42
N GLY A 49 -13.68 -11.88 11.42
CA GLY A 49 -14.28 -12.82 10.49
C GLY A 49 -15.16 -12.13 9.45
N GLY A 50 -15.49 -12.87 8.40
CA GLY A 50 -16.30 -12.36 7.30
C GLY A 50 -15.48 -11.77 6.15
N THR A 51 -16.18 -11.30 5.14
CA THR A 51 -15.58 -10.86 3.88
C THR A 51 -16.27 -9.61 3.37
N ILE A 52 -15.47 -8.65 2.90
CA ILE A 52 -15.91 -7.38 2.32
C ILE A 52 -15.43 -7.32 0.87
N THR A 53 -16.32 -6.96 -0.05
CA THR A 53 -15.95 -6.80 -1.46
C THR A 53 -15.53 -5.36 -1.74
N VAL A 54 -14.32 -5.19 -2.27
CA VAL A 54 -13.83 -3.92 -2.80
C VAL A 54 -14.07 -3.89 -4.30
N PRO A 55 -14.94 -3.00 -4.82
CA PRO A 55 -15.18 -2.91 -6.25
C PRO A 55 -13.97 -2.29 -6.98
N ALA A 56 -13.98 -2.36 -8.31
CA ALA A 56 -12.87 -1.88 -9.14
C ALA A 56 -12.66 -0.36 -9.06
N ASP A 57 -13.74 0.40 -8.85
CA ASP A 57 -13.77 1.86 -8.88
C ASP A 57 -13.48 2.52 -7.52
N ARG A 58 -13.25 1.71 -6.47
CA ARG A 58 -13.04 2.15 -5.10
C ARG A 58 -11.78 1.56 -4.49
N THR A 59 -11.28 2.24 -3.46
CA THR A 59 -10.11 1.83 -2.68
C THR A 59 -10.53 0.92 -1.51
N ALA A 60 -9.60 0.13 -1.00
CA ALA A 60 -9.84 -0.65 0.22
C ALA A 60 -10.17 0.25 1.41
N LEU A 61 -9.48 1.40 1.55
CA LEU A 61 -9.72 2.37 2.62
C LEU A 61 -11.17 2.86 2.65
N GLU A 62 -11.71 3.29 1.51
CA GLU A 62 -13.09 3.80 1.41
C GLU A 62 -14.09 2.73 1.85
N VAL A 63 -13.92 1.51 1.36
CA VAL A 63 -14.84 0.41 1.63
C VAL A 63 -14.75 -0.04 3.09
N LEU A 64 -13.54 -0.13 3.65
CA LEU A 64 -13.35 -0.50 5.07
C LEU A 64 -13.94 0.53 6.02
N ASN A 65 -13.77 1.83 5.73
CA ASN A 65 -14.38 2.90 6.54
C ASN A 65 -15.92 2.85 6.51
N GLU A 66 -16.53 2.57 5.35
CA GLU A 66 -18.00 2.39 5.24
C GLU A 66 -18.52 1.19 6.03
N HIS A 67 -17.70 0.15 6.17
CA HIS A 67 -17.99 -1.00 7.03
C HIS A 67 -17.63 -0.78 8.51
N GLY A 68 -17.26 0.44 8.90
CA GLY A 68 -17.04 0.85 10.29
C GLY A 68 -15.63 0.59 10.84
N PHE A 69 -14.67 0.23 10.00
CA PHE A 69 -13.27 0.10 10.41
C PHE A 69 -12.60 1.47 10.44
N GLU A 70 -12.18 1.93 11.62
CA GLU A 70 -11.48 3.22 11.78
C GLU A 70 -9.99 3.10 11.41
N ILE A 71 -9.70 3.17 10.11
CA ILE A 71 -8.32 3.16 9.62
C ILE A 71 -7.79 4.60 9.61
N ARG A 72 -6.69 4.83 10.34
CA ARG A 72 -6.01 6.13 10.32
C ARG A 72 -5.54 6.44 8.90
N HIS A 73 -5.73 7.66 8.43
CA HIS A 73 -5.31 8.07 7.09
C HIS A 73 -5.07 9.59 7.05
N SER A 74 -4.32 10.05 6.06
CA SER A 74 -4.01 11.48 5.87
C SER A 74 -3.94 11.85 4.39
N CYS A 75 -2.92 11.40 3.65
CA CYS A 75 -2.73 11.82 2.25
C CYS A 75 -3.70 11.17 1.25
N CYS A 76 -4.14 9.94 1.50
CA CYS A 76 -4.87 9.10 0.53
C CYS A 76 -4.16 8.87 -0.84
N GLU A 77 -2.86 9.14 -0.93
CA GLU A 77 -2.07 9.07 -2.17
C GLU A 77 -0.85 8.14 -2.06
N GLY A 78 -0.76 7.31 -1.00
CA GLY A 78 0.27 6.28 -0.88
C GLY A 78 1.69 6.78 -0.50
N ASN A 79 1.84 7.99 0.05
CA ASN A 79 3.16 8.52 0.46
C ASN A 79 3.36 8.63 1.99
N CYS A 80 2.31 8.82 2.79
CA CYS A 80 2.46 9.14 4.22
C CYS A 80 2.48 7.94 5.18
N GLY A 81 2.04 6.76 4.74
CA GLY A 81 2.01 5.55 5.57
C GLY A 81 0.94 5.49 6.67
N SER A 82 0.12 6.54 6.84
CA SER A 82 -0.88 6.58 7.93
C SER A 82 -1.90 5.44 7.85
N CYS A 83 -2.23 4.98 6.65
CA CYS A 83 -3.18 3.89 6.40
C CYS A 83 -2.50 2.52 6.25
N GLU A 84 -1.29 2.33 6.78
CA GLU A 84 -0.62 1.03 6.79
C GLU A 84 -1.49 0.01 7.51
N THR A 85 -1.82 -1.09 6.83
CA THR A 85 -2.60 -2.19 7.39
C THR A 85 -1.85 -3.50 7.18
N ARG A 86 -1.81 -4.33 8.23
CA ARG A 86 -1.12 -5.63 8.19
C ARG A 86 -1.90 -6.63 7.35
N VAL A 87 -1.18 -7.38 6.52
CA VAL A 87 -1.68 -8.45 5.68
C VAL A 87 -1.29 -9.79 6.30
N LEU A 88 -2.27 -10.69 6.41
CA LEU A 88 -2.09 -12.03 6.97
C LEU A 88 -1.93 -13.10 5.88
N ALA A 89 -2.60 -12.92 4.73
CA ALA A 89 -2.54 -13.83 3.60
C ALA A 89 -2.95 -13.13 2.29
N GLY A 90 -2.52 -13.67 1.15
CA GLY A 90 -2.79 -13.15 -0.19
C GLY A 90 -1.70 -12.19 -0.69
N ASP A 91 -1.58 -12.07 -2.02
CA ASP A 91 -0.56 -11.23 -2.65
C ASP A 91 -1.04 -9.78 -2.80
N ILE A 92 -0.16 -8.83 -2.48
CA ILE A 92 -0.42 -7.40 -2.54
C ILE A 92 0.02 -6.84 -3.90
N GLU A 93 -0.87 -6.12 -4.55
CA GLU A 93 -0.52 -5.19 -5.62
C GLU A 93 -0.13 -3.84 -5.00
N HIS A 94 1.16 -3.68 -4.72
CA HIS A 94 1.70 -2.47 -4.10
C HIS A 94 1.67 -1.27 -5.06
N ARG A 95 0.89 -0.25 -4.71
CA ARG A 95 0.80 1.02 -5.46
C ARG A 95 1.26 2.22 -4.65
N ASP A 96 1.77 2.02 -3.44
CA ASP A 96 2.39 3.08 -2.65
C ASP A 96 3.79 3.44 -3.19
N VAL A 97 4.33 4.58 -2.77
CA VAL A 97 5.72 4.98 -3.03
C VAL A 97 6.57 5.00 -1.76
N LEU A 98 6.01 4.51 -0.65
CA LEU A 98 6.67 4.53 0.65
C LEU A 98 7.57 3.29 0.85
N LEU A 99 7.06 2.11 0.51
CA LEU A 99 7.76 0.86 0.73
C LEU A 99 8.82 0.64 -0.34
N THR A 100 10.04 0.35 0.10
CA THR A 100 11.14 -0.15 -0.74
C THR A 100 10.81 -1.52 -1.32
N LYS A 101 11.50 -1.94 -2.39
CA LYS A 101 11.32 -3.27 -2.99
C LYS A 101 11.47 -4.41 -1.97
N ALA A 102 12.48 -4.32 -1.11
CA ALA A 102 12.73 -5.31 -0.07
C ALA A 102 11.60 -5.36 0.98
N GLN A 103 10.96 -4.23 1.28
CA GLN A 103 9.80 -4.21 2.16
C GLN A 103 8.55 -4.77 1.47
N ARG A 104 8.30 -4.42 0.20
CA ARG A 104 7.19 -5.00 -0.58
C ARG A 104 7.31 -6.51 -0.71
N ALA A 105 8.52 -7.03 -0.90
CA ALA A 105 8.79 -8.46 -1.00
C ALA A 105 8.43 -9.25 0.27
N LYS A 106 8.31 -8.59 1.44
CA LYS A 106 7.82 -9.26 2.67
C LYS A 106 6.32 -9.56 2.62
N ASN A 107 5.57 -8.79 1.82
CA ASN A 107 4.13 -8.97 1.60
C ASN A 107 3.32 -9.08 2.92
N ASP A 108 3.71 -8.29 3.94
CA ASP A 108 3.16 -8.36 5.30
C ASP A 108 2.32 -7.13 5.69
N ARG A 109 2.31 -6.09 4.85
CA ARG A 109 1.57 -4.84 5.05
C ARG A 109 1.31 -4.10 3.75
N MET A 110 0.20 -3.38 3.68
CA MET A 110 -0.18 -2.59 2.51
C MET A 110 -0.72 -1.21 2.90
N MET A 111 -0.66 -0.26 1.97
CA MET A 111 -1.31 1.05 2.11
C MET A 111 -2.71 0.96 1.51
N VAL A 112 -3.74 0.79 2.34
CA VAL A 112 -5.12 0.50 1.86
C VAL A 112 -5.77 1.65 1.07
N CYS A 113 -5.19 2.86 1.10
CA CYS A 113 -5.68 3.98 0.28
C CYS A 113 -5.37 3.84 -1.21
N VAL A 114 -4.35 3.06 -1.59
CA VAL A 114 -3.92 2.94 -2.99
C VAL A 114 -3.63 1.50 -3.42
N SER A 115 -3.18 0.64 -2.52
CA SER A 115 -2.80 -0.73 -2.85
C SER A 115 -4.03 -1.63 -2.99
N ARG A 116 -3.92 -2.68 -3.81
CA ARG A 116 -5.00 -3.66 -4.06
C ARG A 116 -4.51 -5.08 -3.78
N ALA A 117 -5.40 -6.06 -3.89
CA ALA A 117 -4.99 -7.45 -3.99
C ALA A 117 -4.53 -7.75 -5.42
N ALA A 118 -3.40 -8.43 -5.58
CA ALA A 118 -2.95 -8.93 -6.89
C ALA A 118 -3.82 -10.11 -7.38
N GLY A 119 -4.52 -10.78 -6.45
CA GLY A 119 -5.46 -11.86 -6.71
C GLY A 119 -6.92 -11.46 -6.43
N LYS A 120 -7.77 -12.49 -6.25
CA LYS A 120 -9.20 -12.29 -5.94
C LYS A 120 -9.48 -11.95 -4.49
N ARG A 121 -8.55 -12.26 -3.57
CA ARG A 121 -8.75 -12.11 -2.13
C ARG A 121 -7.44 -11.78 -1.42
N ILE A 122 -7.54 -10.98 -0.37
CA ILE A 122 -6.48 -10.70 0.60
C ILE A 122 -7.06 -10.74 2.02
N THR A 123 -6.29 -11.19 3.00
CA THR A 123 -6.72 -11.23 4.40
C THR A 123 -6.00 -10.15 5.19
N LEU A 124 -6.75 -9.26 5.84
CA LEU A 124 -6.20 -8.17 6.66
C LEU A 124 -6.32 -8.49 8.15
N ASP A 125 -5.40 -7.99 8.95
CA ASP A 125 -5.41 -8.15 10.42
C ASP A 125 -6.40 -7.17 11.09
N LEU A 126 -7.67 -7.27 10.70
CA LEU A 126 -8.80 -6.43 11.11
C LEU A 126 -9.97 -7.25 11.69
#